data_AF-A0A317PRJ3-F1
#
_entry.id   AF-A0A317PRJ3-F1
#
_cell.length_a   1.000
_cell.length_b   1.000
_cell.length_c   1.000
_cell.angle_alpha   90.00
_cell.angle_beta   90.00
_cell.angle_gamma   90.00
#
_symmetry.space_group_name_H-M   'P 1'
#
loop_
_entity.id
_entity.type
_entity.pdbx_description
1 polymer ?
#
loop_
_entity_poly.entity_id
_entity_poly.type
_entity_poly.pdbx_seq_one_letter_code
_entity_poly.pdbx_strand_id
1 'polypeptide(L)'
;MDLLNADEWQLITPGKVFQAVSARGKCCGCFPGVIDIIVETTQRYHTQMQSPEPQVVDLLKRIAGQRRRMEDAKNKAAAKRRSPLLT
;
A
#
# COMPACT_ATOMS: atom_id res chain seq x y z
N MET A 1 -3.97 -22.79 2.11
CA MET A 1 -4.09 -21.36 2.54
C MET A 1 -2.75 -20.83 3.01
N ASP A 2 -1.64 -21.46 2.63
CA ASP A 2 -0.39 -21.36 3.39
C ASP A 2 0.31 -20.02 3.22
N LEU A 3 0.10 -19.35 2.08
CA LEU A 3 0.55 -17.97 1.87
C LEU A 3 -0.13 -17.01 2.86
N LEU A 4 -1.46 -16.93 2.85
CA LEU A 4 -2.23 -16.01 3.71
C LEU A 4 -2.14 -16.36 5.20
N ASN A 5 -1.99 -17.64 5.54
CA ASN A 5 -1.75 -18.07 6.92
C ASN A 5 -0.37 -17.66 7.44
N ALA A 6 0.64 -17.59 6.56
CA ALA A 6 2.00 -17.19 6.94
C ALA A 6 2.10 -15.68 7.17
N ASP A 7 1.45 -14.88 6.30
CA ASP A 7 1.30 -13.44 6.45
C ASP A 7 0.08 -13.01 5.62
N GLU A 8 -0.96 -12.56 6.30
CA GLU A 8 -2.25 -12.21 5.68
C GLU A 8 -2.18 -10.91 4.85
N TRP A 9 -1.21 -10.03 5.13
CA TRP A 9 -1.09 -8.72 4.46
C TRP A 9 0.02 -8.67 3.42
N GLN A 10 0.65 -9.82 3.12
CA GLN A 10 1.71 -9.88 2.14
C GLN A 10 1.20 -9.58 0.72
N LEU A 11 2.07 -9.00 -0.11
CA LEU A 11 1.81 -8.94 -1.55
C LEU A 11 1.88 -10.36 -2.14
N ILE A 12 0.77 -10.83 -2.70
CA ILE A 12 0.68 -12.09 -3.45
C ILE A 12 0.72 -11.78 -4.94
N THR A 13 1.76 -12.26 -5.62
CA THR A 13 1.92 -12.13 -7.08
C THR A 13 1.69 -13.47 -7.76
N PRO A 14 1.37 -13.50 -9.07
CA PRO A 14 1.31 -14.75 -9.82
C PRO A 14 2.59 -15.59 -9.70
N GLY A 15 3.74 -14.94 -9.67
CA GLY A 15 5.03 -15.60 -9.47
C GLY A 15 5.12 -16.33 -8.13
N LYS A 16 4.67 -15.70 -7.03
CA LYS A 16 4.60 -16.35 -5.70
C LYS A 16 3.65 -17.55 -5.71
N VAL A 17 2.49 -17.41 -6.35
CA VAL A 17 1.53 -18.52 -6.47
C VAL A 17 2.17 -19.67 -7.23
N PHE A 18 2.77 -19.42 -8.39
CA PHE A 18 3.43 -20.46 -9.19
C PHE A 18 4.58 -21.15 -8.46
N GLN A 19 5.39 -20.39 -7.73
CA GLN A 19 6.45 -20.95 -6.87
C GLN A 19 5.86 -21.87 -5.79
N ALA A 20 4.82 -21.41 -5.10
CA ALA A 20 4.17 -22.17 -4.03
C ALA A 20 3.51 -23.47 -4.53
N VAL A 21 2.87 -23.43 -5.70
CA VAL A 21 2.22 -24.62 -6.28
C VAL A 21 3.16 -25.48 -7.14
N SER A 22 4.47 -25.18 -7.15
CA SER A 22 5.47 -25.85 -8.00
C SER A 22 5.10 -25.88 -9.49
N ALA A 23 4.26 -24.94 -9.94
CA ALA A 23 3.82 -24.85 -11.32
C ALA A 23 4.93 -24.17 -12.14
N ARG A 24 5.48 -24.88 -13.12
CA ARG A 24 6.43 -24.31 -14.08
C ARG A 24 5.65 -23.54 -15.15
N GLY A 25 5.66 -22.21 -15.08
CA GLY A 25 5.14 -21.35 -16.14
C GLY A 25 6.08 -21.33 -17.35
N LYS A 26 5.90 -22.25 -18.30
CA LYS A 26 6.65 -22.23 -19.58
C LYS A 26 5.86 -21.60 -20.73
N CYS A 27 4.64 -21.15 -20.54
CA CYS A 27 4.01 -20.27 -21.51
C CYS A 27 3.11 -19.27 -20.80
N CYS A 28 2.98 -18.10 -21.40
CA CYS A 28 2.30 -16.91 -20.94
C CYS A 28 0.77 -17.08 -20.74
N GLY A 29 0.28 -18.30 -20.59
CA GLY A 29 -1.15 -18.65 -20.56
C GLY A 29 -1.52 -19.83 -19.65
N CYS A 30 -0.61 -20.40 -18.85
CA CYS A 30 -0.92 -21.59 -18.04
C CYS A 30 -1.89 -21.35 -16.86
N PHE A 31 -2.31 -20.11 -16.60
CA PHE A 31 -3.28 -19.83 -15.55
C PHE A 31 -4.10 -18.58 -15.86
N PRO A 32 -5.06 -18.67 -16.80
CA PRO A 32 -6.00 -17.58 -17.04
C PRO A 32 -6.75 -17.25 -15.75
N GLY A 33 -6.89 -15.96 -15.45
CA GLY A 33 -7.61 -15.50 -14.25
C GLY A 33 -6.84 -15.64 -12.93
N VAL A 34 -5.52 -15.89 -12.94
CA VAL A 34 -4.71 -15.96 -11.70
C VAL A 34 -4.88 -14.72 -10.82
N ILE A 35 -5.00 -13.55 -11.44
CA ILE A 35 -5.17 -12.28 -10.73
C ILE A 35 -6.53 -12.27 -10.02
N ASP A 36 -7.60 -12.61 -10.73
CA ASP A 36 -8.96 -12.65 -10.18
C ASP A 36 -9.05 -13.65 -9.03
N ILE A 37 -8.42 -14.82 -9.19
CA ILE A 37 -8.34 -15.86 -8.14
C ILE A 37 -7.59 -15.34 -6.91
N ILE A 38 -6.46 -14.63 -7.09
CA ILE A 38 -5.74 -14.01 -5.97
C ILE A 38 -6.65 -13.02 -5.25
N VAL A 39 -7.34 -12.15 -5.99
CA VAL A 39 -8.23 -11.13 -5.42
C VAL A 39 -9.37 -11.78 -4.63
N GLU A 40 -10.13 -12.69 -5.25
CA GLU A 40 -11.28 -13.34 -4.61
C GLU A 40 -10.85 -14.14 -3.38
N THR A 41 -9.77 -14.93 -3.49
CA THR A 41 -9.28 -15.77 -2.40
C THR A 41 -8.83 -14.91 -1.21
N THR A 42 -8.15 -13.80 -1.47
CA THR A 42 -7.65 -12.90 -0.42
C THR A 42 -8.82 -12.18 0.27
N GLN A 43 -9.82 -11.70 -0.49
CA GLN A 43 -11.02 -11.08 0.08
C GLN A 43 -11.82 -12.07 0.94
N ARG A 44 -12.01 -13.29 0.43
CA ARG A 44 -12.69 -14.37 1.15
C ARG A 44 -11.97 -14.71 2.45
N TYR A 45 -10.64 -14.79 2.42
CA TYR A 45 -9.83 -15.07 3.60
C TYR A 45 -10.03 -14.02 4.69
N HIS A 46 -9.87 -12.73 4.36
CA HIS A 46 -10.05 -11.64 5.34
C HIS A 46 -11.49 -11.56 5.87
N THR A 47 -12.48 -11.87 5.03
CA THR A 47 -13.88 -11.95 5.46
C THR A 47 -14.08 -13.06 6.50
N GLN A 48 -13.48 -14.23 6.28
CA GLN A 48 -13.59 -15.37 7.19
C GLN A 48 -12.83 -15.16 8.50
N MET A 49 -11.66 -14.51 8.44
CA MET A 49 -10.83 -14.23 9.61
C MET A 49 -11.28 -12.99 10.40
N GLN A 50 -12.33 -12.28 9.94
CA GLN A 50 -12.77 -11.01 10.51
C GLN A 50 -11.61 -10.01 10.64
N SER A 51 -10.70 -10.00 9.66
CA SER A 51 -9.55 -9.10 9.66
C SER A 51 -10.05 -7.65 9.67
N PRO A 52 -9.36 -6.73 10.38
CA PRO A 52 -9.75 -5.33 10.42
C PRO A 52 -9.76 -4.72 9.01
N GLU A 53 -10.66 -3.76 8.79
CA GLU A 53 -10.74 -3.02 7.53
C GLU A 53 -9.35 -2.49 7.12
N PRO A 54 -8.94 -2.66 5.86
CA PRO A 54 -7.64 -2.19 5.40
C PRO A 54 -7.53 -0.69 5.66
N GLN A 55 -6.51 -0.29 6.43
CA GLN A 55 -6.17 1.12 6.56
C GLN A 55 -5.53 1.58 5.25
N VAL A 56 -6.37 1.93 4.28
CA VAL A 56 -5.92 2.50 3.00
C VAL A 56 -5.36 3.89 3.29
N VAL A 57 -4.05 3.95 3.47
CA VAL A 57 -3.34 5.21 3.64
C VAL A 57 -3.22 5.87 2.28
N ASP A 58 -3.88 7.02 2.12
CA ASP A 58 -3.64 7.88 0.96
C ASP A 58 -2.28 8.59 1.13
N LEU A 59 -1.23 7.88 0.71
CA LEU A 59 0.17 8.33 0.81
C LEU A 59 0.36 9.69 0.12
N LEU A 60 -0.27 9.89 -1.04
CA LEU A 60 -0.18 11.14 -1.79
C LEU A 60 -0.81 12.30 -1.02
N LYS A 61 -1.98 12.11 -0.41
CA LYS A 61 -2.57 13.12 0.49
C LYS A 61 -1.67 13.42 1.69
N ARG A 62 -1.05 12.41 2.31
CA ARG A 62 -0.11 12.63 3.43
C ARG A 62 1.10 13.45 3.02
N ILE A 63 1.71 13.14 1.87
CA ILE A 63 2.85 13.91 1.32
C ILE A 63 2.44 15.36 1.03
N ALA A 64 1.28 15.56 0.40
CA ALA A 64 0.77 16.90 0.11
C ALA A 64 0.55 17.72 1.38
N GLY A 65 -0.04 17.12 2.42
CA GLY A 65 -0.23 17.76 3.73
C GLY A 65 1.10 18.14 4.39
N GLN A 66 2.10 17.25 4.35
CA GLN A 66 3.41 17.52 4.90
C GLN A 66 4.11 18.68 4.18
N ARG A 67 4.06 18.71 2.84
CA ARG A 67 4.63 19.81 2.05
C ARG A 67 4.00 21.16 2.41
N ARG A 68 2.67 21.21 2.56
CA ARG A 68 1.97 22.43 2.97
C ARG A 68 2.46 22.95 4.33
N ARG A 69 2.56 22.06 5.33
CA ARG A 69 3.08 22.42 6.67
C ARG A 69 4.49 23.01 6.61
N MET A 70 5.35 22.43 5.76
CA MET A 70 6.72 22.91 5.57
C MET A 70 6.76 24.30 4.92
N GLU A 71 5.95 24.55 3.90
CA GLU A 71 5.85 25.87 3.27
C GLU A 71 5.28 26.92 4.22
N ASP A 72 4.25 26.58 4.99
CA ASP A 72 3.69 27.48 6.00
C ASP A 72 4.72 27.85 7.08
N ALA A 73 5.52 26.88 7.53
CA ALA A 73 6.59 27.10 8.49
C ALA A 73 7.69 28.01 7.91
N LYS A 74 8.09 27.80 6.65
CA LYS A 74 9.05 28.66 5.94
C LYS A 74 8.54 30.09 5.81
N ASN A 75 7.27 30.26 5.42
CA ASN A 75 6.63 31.56 5.27
C ASN A 75 6.56 32.33 6.60
N LYS A 76 6.16 31.66 7.69
CA LYS A 76 6.15 32.23 9.04
C LYS A 76 7.56 32.64 9.50
N ALA A 77 8.56 31.81 9.26
CA ALA A 77 9.95 32.12 9.59
C ALA A 77 10.50 33.29 8.75
N ALA A 78 10.12 33.40 7.48
CA ALA A 78 10.46 34.55 6.63
C ALA A 78 9.78 35.84 7.12
N ALA A 79 8.49 35.78 7.47
CA ALA A 79 7.75 36.92 8.02
C ALA A 79 8.36 37.43 9.33
N LYS A 80 8.70 36.51 10.26
CA LYS A 80 9.36 36.86 11.53
C LYS A 80 10.72 37.54 11.31
N ARG A 81 11.49 37.12 10.31
CA ARG A 81 12.79 37.73 9.94
C ARG A 81 12.66 39.14 9.37
N ARG A 82 11.51 39.52 8.78
CA ARG A 82 11.27 40.86 8.22
C ARG A 82 10.81 41.88 9.27
N SER A 83 10.40 41.45 10.46
CA SER A 83 9.81 42.29 11.50
C SER A 83 10.76 43.00 12.50
N PRO A 84 12.10 42.85 12.55
CA PRO A 84 12.90 43.46 13.62
C PRO A 84 13.46 44.87 13.31
N LEU A 85 12.69 45.77 12.68
CA LEU A 85 13.13 47.16 12.42
C LEU A 85 12.03 48.18 12.77
N LEU A 86 11.53 48.14 14.01
CA LEU A 86 10.76 49.22 14.62
C LEU A 86 11.02 49.22 16.14
N THR A 87 12.17 49.74 16.57
CA THR A 87 12.36 50.32 17.92
C THR A 87 13.56 51.23 17.91
#